data_AF-A0A9Q0UKV6-F1
#
_entry.id   AF-A0A9Q0UKV6-F1
#
_cell.length_a   1.000
_cell.length_b   1.000
_cell.length_c   1.000
_cell.angle_alpha   90.00
_cell.angle_beta   90.00
_cell.angle_gamma   90.00
#
_symmetry.space_group_name_H-M   'P 1'
#
loop_
_entity.id
_entity.type
_entity.pdbx_description
1 polymer ?
#
loop_
_entity_poly.entity_id
_entity_poly.type
_entity_poly.pdbx_seq_one_letter_code
_entity_poly.pdbx_strand_id
1 'polypeptide(L)'
;MNFDVNFAQYSGYVTVNEKYGRALFYWFVEAVEDPQSKPLLLWLNGGPGCSSIAYGMAEEIGPFHIKPDGKTLYLNPYSWNQVANVLFLDSPVGVGFSYSNTSSDLLDNGDRKTGHYVPQLSQAIVWYNRETKDEKINLRSYMVGNALTDDYHDHLGLFQFMWAAGLISDQTYKKLNLFCDFESFIHSSEACNKMEDIAAKELGNIDPYSIFTPSCSANVSQSNLLPKRKHVSPAL
;
A
#
# COMPACT_ATOMS: atom_id res chain seq x y z
N MET A 1 18.07 25.30 -0.59
CA MET A 1 16.66 24.87 -0.53
C MET A 1 16.31 24.82 0.94
N ASN A 2 15.67 25.85 1.49
CA ASN A 2 15.17 25.81 2.87
C ASN A 2 13.69 25.53 2.80
N PHE A 3 13.37 24.24 2.66
CA PHE A 3 12.05 23.74 2.97
C PHE A 3 12.02 23.57 4.48
N ASP A 4 11.70 24.65 5.18
CA ASP A 4 11.76 24.74 6.64
C ASP A 4 10.42 24.28 7.22
N VAL A 5 10.46 23.23 8.03
CA VAL A 5 9.29 22.60 8.64
C VAL A 5 9.47 22.63 10.14
N ASN A 6 8.37 22.82 10.87
CA ASN A 6 8.37 23.02 12.32
C ASN A 6 8.17 21.73 13.12
N PHE A 7 8.38 20.56 12.52
CA PHE A 7 8.26 19.24 13.16
C PHE A 7 9.45 18.36 12.84
N ALA A 8 9.80 17.46 13.76
CA ALA A 8 10.88 16.51 13.54
C ALA A 8 10.42 15.34 12.66
N GLN A 9 11.37 14.74 11.96
CA GLN A 9 11.16 13.55 11.16
C GLN A 9 12.40 12.67 11.18
N TYR A 10 12.18 11.37 11.13
CA TYR A 10 13.21 10.36 11.25
C TYR A 10 12.98 9.28 10.22
N SER A 11 14.05 8.80 9.60
CA SER A 11 13.97 7.68 8.68
C SER A 11 15.12 6.72 8.95
N GLY A 12 14.86 5.44 8.83
CA GLY A 12 15.89 4.44 9.08
C GLY A 12 15.36 3.03 8.88
N TYR A 13 16.13 2.07 9.38
CA TYR A 13 15.84 0.66 9.24
C TYR A 13 15.65 0.02 10.61
N VAL A 14 14.71 -0.92 10.69
CA VAL A 14 14.57 -1.84 11.82
C VAL A 14 14.80 -3.25 11.30
N THR A 15 15.83 -3.92 11.84
CA THR A 15 16.09 -5.32 11.54
C THR A 15 15.02 -6.19 12.19
N VAL A 16 14.23 -6.90 11.39
CA VAL A 16 13.13 -7.78 11.85
C VAL A 16 13.51 -9.25 11.82
N ASN A 17 14.60 -9.61 11.12
CA ASN A 17 15.18 -10.95 11.18
C ASN A 17 16.68 -10.89 10.87
N GLU A 18 17.52 -11.11 11.87
CA GLU A 18 18.98 -11.08 11.70
C GLU A 18 19.48 -12.24 10.83
N LYS A 19 18.95 -13.45 11.04
CA LYS A 19 19.38 -14.67 10.34
C LYS A 19 19.25 -14.55 8.83
N TYR A 20 18.14 -13.99 8.36
CA TYR A 20 17.87 -13.80 6.93
C TYR A 20 18.25 -12.39 6.43
N GLY A 21 18.75 -11.52 7.33
CA GLY A 21 19.11 -10.15 7.02
C GLY A 21 17.92 -9.31 6.53
N ARG A 22 16.76 -9.46 7.16
CA ARG A 22 15.52 -8.74 6.83
C ARG A 22 15.45 -7.45 7.62
N ALA A 23 15.31 -6.33 6.92
CA ALA A 23 15.13 -5.01 7.53
C ALA A 23 14.01 -4.23 6.85
N LEU A 24 13.15 -3.60 7.66
CA LEU A 24 12.07 -2.74 7.19
C LEU A 24 12.50 -1.28 7.29
N PHE A 25 12.28 -0.51 6.23
CA PHE A 25 12.46 0.93 6.20
C PHE A 25 11.22 1.63 6.76
N TYR A 26 11.45 2.62 7.60
CA TYR A 26 10.40 3.49 8.10
C TYR A 26 10.71 4.96 7.84
N TRP A 27 9.66 5.76 7.75
CA TRP A 27 9.72 7.21 7.86
C TRP A 27 8.69 7.66 8.90
N PHE A 28 9.19 8.19 10.01
CA PHE A 28 8.41 8.72 11.10
C PHE A 28 8.36 10.24 11.02
N VAL A 29 7.17 10.80 11.12
CA VAL A 29 6.92 12.24 11.11
C VAL A 29 6.18 12.59 12.39
N GLU A 30 6.76 13.47 13.20
CA GLU A 30 6.11 13.94 14.42
C GLU A 30 4.90 14.83 14.10
N ALA A 31 3.99 14.90 15.08
CA ALA A 31 2.90 15.84 14.99
C ALA A 31 3.41 17.28 14.97
N VAL A 32 2.74 18.15 14.22
CA VAL A 32 3.11 19.57 14.08
C VAL A 32 3.11 20.30 15.42
N GLU A 33 2.13 20.00 16.28
CA GLU A 33 1.97 20.63 17.59
C GLU A 33 1.94 19.59 18.70
N ASP A 34 2.76 19.84 19.73
CA ASP A 34 2.83 19.06 20.97
C ASP A 34 2.87 17.53 20.73
N PRO A 35 3.88 17.01 20.00
CA PRO A 35 3.94 15.62 19.59
C PRO A 35 3.86 14.62 20.75
N GLN A 36 4.29 15.00 21.95
CA GLN A 36 4.22 14.14 23.13
C GLN A 36 2.79 13.86 23.62
N SER A 37 1.83 14.74 23.35
CA SER A 37 0.42 14.53 23.72
C SER A 37 -0.41 13.86 22.62
N LYS A 38 0.14 13.73 21.41
CA LYS A 38 -0.56 13.19 20.24
C LYS A 38 -0.41 11.67 20.13
N PRO A 39 -1.41 10.97 19.53
CA PRO A 39 -1.31 9.53 19.32
C PRO A 39 -0.21 9.18 18.31
N LEU A 40 0.28 7.95 18.38
CA LEU A 40 1.08 7.33 17.33
C LEU A 40 0.14 6.59 16.35
N LEU A 41 0.25 6.92 15.07
CA LEU A 41 -0.48 6.28 13.98
C LEU A 41 0.51 5.52 13.09
N LEU A 42 0.37 4.21 13.00
CA LEU A 42 1.06 3.41 12.00
C LEU A 42 0.23 3.39 10.70
N TRP A 43 0.84 3.81 9.59
CA TRP A 43 0.23 3.79 8.27
C TRP A 43 0.87 2.72 7.39
N LEU A 44 0.03 1.88 6.78
CA LEU A 44 0.41 0.77 5.91
C LEU A 44 -0.40 0.84 4.62
N ASN A 45 0.27 1.04 3.49
CA ASN A 45 -0.37 0.86 2.18
C ASN A 45 -0.47 -0.63 1.83
N GLY A 46 -1.48 -0.95 1.01
CA GLY A 46 -1.76 -2.29 0.51
C GLY A 46 -1.00 -2.63 -0.76
N GLY A 47 -1.73 -2.94 -1.82
CA GLY A 47 -1.22 -3.49 -3.08
C GLY A 47 -1.72 -4.91 -3.25
N PRO A 48 -1.04 -5.90 -2.66
CA PRO A 48 0.14 -5.82 -1.80
C PRO A 48 1.47 -5.55 -2.53
N GLY A 49 2.52 -5.25 -1.77
CA GLY A 49 3.83 -4.87 -2.32
C GLY A 49 3.98 -3.38 -2.65
N CYS A 50 2.95 -2.56 -2.39
CA CYS A 50 3.04 -1.11 -2.54
C CYS A 50 3.73 -0.46 -1.33
N SER A 51 4.52 0.58 -1.59
CA SER A 51 5.27 1.30 -0.56
C SER A 51 4.40 2.30 0.18
N SER A 52 4.43 2.26 1.51
CA SER A 52 3.77 3.27 2.35
C SER A 52 4.45 4.63 2.25
N ILE A 53 5.71 4.64 1.85
CA ILE A 53 6.45 5.88 1.60
C ILE A 53 6.05 6.47 0.24
N ALA A 54 5.91 5.64 -0.79
CA ALA A 54 5.50 6.12 -2.12
C ALA A 54 4.07 6.67 -2.13
N TYR A 55 3.12 5.97 -1.52
CA TYR A 55 1.71 6.38 -1.52
C TYR A 55 1.35 7.22 -0.30
N GLY A 56 1.27 6.59 0.88
CA GLY A 56 0.85 7.23 2.12
C GLY A 56 1.57 8.54 2.44
N MET A 57 2.91 8.48 2.42
CA MET A 57 3.74 9.64 2.76
C MET A 57 3.82 10.68 1.63
N ALA A 58 4.01 10.28 0.36
CA ALA A 58 4.32 11.23 -0.70
C ALA A 58 3.11 11.69 -1.54
N GLU A 59 2.02 10.94 -1.57
CA GLU A 59 0.88 11.17 -2.47
C GLU A 59 -0.47 11.27 -1.75
N GLU A 60 -0.58 10.78 -0.50
CA GLU A 60 -1.85 10.76 0.24
C GLU A 60 -1.84 11.70 1.46
N ILE A 61 -1.43 11.19 2.63
CA ILE A 61 -1.66 11.83 3.94
C ILE A 61 -0.42 12.47 4.56
N GLY A 62 0.76 12.24 3.98
CA GLY A 62 2.00 12.80 4.50
C GLY A 62 2.09 14.32 4.35
N PRO A 63 3.04 14.96 5.06
CA PRO A 63 3.16 16.41 5.13
C PRO A 63 3.57 17.08 3.82
N PHE A 64 4.11 16.32 2.86
CA PHE A 64 4.66 16.86 1.63
C PHE A 64 4.22 16.07 0.42
N HIS A 65 4.01 16.77 -0.68
CA HIS A 65 3.82 16.18 -1.99
C HIS A 65 4.93 16.61 -2.95
N ILE A 66 5.19 15.77 -3.93
CA ILE A 66 6.21 15.99 -4.96
C ILE A 66 5.61 16.80 -6.11
N LYS A 67 6.28 17.88 -6.52
CA LYS A 67 5.87 18.67 -7.69
C LYS A 67 6.14 17.91 -9.00
N PRO A 68 5.52 18.30 -10.12
CA PRO A 68 5.74 17.66 -11.42
C PRO A 68 7.20 17.64 -11.92
N ASP A 69 8.08 18.45 -11.34
CA ASP A 69 9.52 18.44 -11.66
C ASP A 69 10.29 17.25 -11.04
N GLY A 70 9.64 16.47 -10.16
CA GLY A 70 10.22 15.32 -9.45
C GLY A 70 11.35 15.70 -8.49
N LYS A 71 11.51 16.99 -8.16
CA LYS A 71 12.66 17.52 -7.43
C LYS A 71 12.28 18.43 -6.28
N THR A 72 11.13 19.09 -6.38
CA THR A 72 10.68 20.03 -5.35
C THR A 72 9.45 19.50 -4.63
N LEU A 73 9.34 19.89 -3.36
CA LEU A 73 8.23 19.53 -2.48
C LEU A 73 7.31 20.73 -2.26
N TYR A 74 6.06 20.46 -1.96
CA TYR A 74 5.12 21.43 -1.39
C TYR A 74 4.40 20.83 -0.20
N LEU A 75 4.01 21.69 0.75
CA LEU A 75 3.30 21.26 1.96
C LEU A 75 1.88 20.81 1.61
N ASN A 76 1.47 19.71 2.22
CA ASN A 76 0.08 19.24 2.24
C ASN A 76 -0.66 19.90 3.42
N PRO A 77 -1.57 20.86 3.17
CA PRO A 77 -2.33 21.52 4.23
C PRO A 77 -3.38 20.61 4.89
N TYR A 78 -3.52 19.37 4.45
CA TYR A 78 -4.42 18.36 5.03
C TYR A 78 -3.68 17.13 5.57
N SER A 79 -2.36 17.26 5.78
CA SER A 79 -1.59 16.13 6.30
C SER A 79 -2.06 15.68 7.68
N TRP A 80 -2.05 14.37 7.87
CA TRP A 80 -2.48 13.76 9.13
C TRP A 80 -1.48 13.98 10.27
N ASN A 81 -0.25 14.41 9.98
CA ASN A 81 0.68 14.82 11.03
C ASN A 81 0.25 16.12 11.74
N GLN A 82 -0.82 16.79 11.30
CA GLN A 82 -1.43 17.89 12.07
C GLN A 82 -2.08 17.41 13.37
N VAL A 83 -2.46 16.13 13.46
CA VAL A 83 -3.23 15.58 14.60
C VAL A 83 -2.62 14.32 15.22
N ALA A 84 -1.58 13.73 14.62
CA ALA A 84 -0.94 12.52 15.10
C ALA A 84 0.57 12.51 14.78
N ASN A 85 1.33 11.71 15.51
CA ASN A 85 2.66 11.28 15.07
C ASN A 85 2.46 10.12 14.08
N VAL A 86 2.95 10.23 12.85
CA VAL A 86 2.66 9.25 11.79
C VAL A 86 3.91 8.46 11.45
N LEU A 87 3.82 7.14 11.55
CA LEU A 87 4.86 6.19 11.19
C LEU A 87 4.46 5.49 9.89
N PHE A 88 5.14 5.81 8.80
CA PHE A 88 5.01 5.11 7.53
C PHE A 88 6.02 3.95 7.49
N LEU A 89 5.56 2.77 7.13
CA LEU A 89 6.40 1.56 7.11
C LEU A 89 6.29 0.87 5.75
N ASP A 90 7.42 0.69 5.07
CA ASP A 90 7.49 -0.15 3.88
C ASP A 90 7.50 -1.62 4.31
N SER A 91 6.43 -2.35 3.98
CA SER A 91 6.26 -3.74 4.36
C SER A 91 5.56 -4.53 3.24
N PRO A 92 5.96 -5.79 2.98
CA PRO A 92 7.04 -6.55 3.63
C PRO A 92 8.45 -6.15 3.14
N VAL A 93 9.47 -6.93 3.50
CA VAL A 93 10.82 -6.78 2.90
C VAL A 93 10.77 -6.91 1.37
N GLY A 94 11.54 -6.07 0.68
CA GLY A 94 11.51 -5.96 -0.78
C GLY A 94 10.61 -4.84 -1.30
N VAL A 95 9.72 -4.29 -0.47
CA VAL A 95 8.89 -3.13 -0.80
C VAL A 95 9.66 -1.84 -0.56
N GLY A 96 9.60 -0.92 -1.53
CA GLY A 96 10.21 0.41 -1.42
C GLY A 96 11.70 0.32 -1.05
N PHE A 97 12.06 0.82 0.13
CA PHE A 97 13.43 0.75 0.63
C PHE A 97 13.70 -0.46 1.54
N SER A 98 12.68 -1.19 1.99
CA SER A 98 12.84 -2.39 2.82
C SER A 98 13.55 -3.51 2.04
N TYR A 99 14.41 -4.28 2.71
CA TYR A 99 15.26 -5.28 2.03
C TYR A 99 15.42 -6.59 2.81
N SER A 100 15.87 -7.61 2.08
CA SER A 100 16.35 -8.87 2.63
C SER A 100 17.69 -9.23 1.97
N ASN A 101 18.62 -9.76 2.76
CA ASN A 101 19.86 -10.35 2.24
C ASN A 101 19.63 -11.75 1.63
N THR A 102 18.42 -12.31 1.79
CA THR A 102 18.04 -13.62 1.27
C THR A 102 17.14 -13.46 0.03
N SER A 103 17.68 -13.74 -1.16
CA SER A 103 16.98 -13.49 -2.43
C SER A 103 15.63 -14.20 -2.58
N SER A 104 15.46 -15.38 -1.97
CA SER A 104 14.18 -16.11 -2.03
C SER A 104 13.03 -15.37 -1.35
N ASP A 105 13.31 -14.50 -0.37
CA ASP A 105 12.28 -13.68 0.26
C ASP A 105 11.63 -12.74 -0.75
N LEU A 106 12.41 -12.20 -1.69
CA LEU A 106 11.90 -11.29 -2.72
C LEU A 106 11.04 -12.00 -3.76
N LEU A 107 11.25 -13.30 -3.95
CA LEU A 107 10.48 -14.13 -4.88
C LEU A 107 9.19 -14.65 -4.26
N ASP A 108 9.13 -14.73 -2.93
CA ASP A 108 8.05 -15.35 -2.17
C ASP A 108 7.18 -14.32 -1.42
N ASN A 109 7.62 -13.05 -1.37
CA ASN A 109 6.84 -11.90 -0.90
C ASN A 109 5.89 -11.36 -1.97
N GLY A 110 5.09 -12.25 -2.56
CA GLY A 110 4.04 -11.89 -3.51
C GLY A 110 2.69 -11.70 -2.83
N ASP A 111 1.73 -11.22 -3.60
CA ASP A 111 0.41 -10.82 -3.10
C ASP A 111 -0.32 -11.89 -2.33
N ARG A 112 -0.03 -13.12 -2.74
CA ARG A 112 -0.40 -14.38 -2.14
C ARG A 112 -0.16 -14.48 -0.63
N LYS A 113 0.79 -13.75 -0.04
CA LYS A 113 1.12 -13.81 1.38
C LYS A 113 0.74 -12.57 2.18
N THR A 114 0.35 -11.48 1.52
CA THR A 114 0.39 -10.14 2.14
C THR A 114 -0.86 -9.30 1.93
N GLY A 115 -1.97 -9.86 1.45
CA GLY A 115 -3.16 -9.08 1.10
C GLY A 115 -3.92 -8.41 2.26
N HIS A 116 -3.70 -8.80 3.52
CA HIS A 116 -4.46 -8.27 4.66
C HIS A 116 -3.51 -7.96 5.83
N TYR A 117 -3.24 -6.67 6.07
CA TYR A 117 -2.26 -6.24 7.08
C TYR A 117 -2.90 -5.81 8.39
N VAL A 118 -3.78 -4.81 8.34
CA VAL A 118 -4.15 -4.02 9.53
C VAL A 118 -4.93 -4.84 10.57
N PRO A 119 -5.98 -5.61 10.22
CA PRO A 119 -6.69 -6.44 11.19
C PRO A 119 -5.81 -7.53 11.80
N GLN A 120 -4.99 -8.20 10.98
CA GLN A 120 -4.09 -9.28 11.40
C GLN A 120 -3.00 -8.77 12.35
N LEU A 121 -2.38 -7.63 12.02
CA LEU A 121 -1.39 -6.99 12.90
C LEU A 121 -2.03 -6.55 14.21
N SER A 122 -3.23 -5.97 14.15
CA SER A 122 -3.97 -5.56 15.34
C SER A 122 -4.26 -6.75 16.26
N GLN A 123 -4.70 -7.87 15.70
CA GLN A 123 -4.92 -9.11 16.43
C GLN A 123 -3.63 -9.64 17.05
N ALA A 124 -2.52 -9.65 16.30
CA ALA A 124 -1.22 -10.10 16.79
C ALA A 124 -0.72 -9.24 17.97
N ILE A 125 -0.90 -7.92 17.93
CA ILE A 125 -0.56 -7.01 19.03
C ILE A 125 -1.38 -7.34 20.29
N VAL A 126 -2.70 -7.53 20.14
CA VAL A 126 -3.59 -7.86 21.28
C VAL A 126 -3.18 -9.20 21.91
N TRP A 127 -2.88 -10.20 21.09
CA TRP A 127 -2.40 -11.50 21.58
C TRP A 127 -1.06 -11.38 22.29
N TYR A 128 -0.11 -10.66 21.71
CA TYR A 128 1.19 -10.41 22.32
C TYR A 128 1.07 -9.78 23.71
N ASN A 129 0.28 -8.71 23.85
CA ASN A 129 0.07 -8.06 25.14
C ASN A 129 -0.58 -9.01 26.17
N ARG A 130 -1.56 -9.81 25.73
CA ARG A 130 -2.24 -10.78 26.59
C ARG A 130 -1.30 -11.89 27.08
N GLU A 131 -0.48 -12.42 26.18
CA GLU A 131 0.44 -13.53 26.49
C GLU A 131 1.60 -13.08 27.37
N THR A 132 2.18 -11.92 27.07
CA THR A 132 3.28 -11.35 27.85
C THR A 132 2.82 -10.74 29.17
N LYS A 133 1.50 -10.48 29.32
CA LYS A 133 0.91 -9.71 30.42
C LYS A 133 1.55 -8.33 30.57
N ASP A 134 2.02 -7.78 29.47
CA ASP A 134 2.73 -6.52 29.38
C ASP A 134 2.08 -5.69 28.27
N GLU A 135 1.41 -4.60 28.65
CA GLU A 135 0.70 -3.70 27.75
C GLU A 135 1.66 -2.72 27.05
N LYS A 136 2.80 -3.21 26.55
CA LYS A 136 3.83 -2.36 25.93
C LYS A 136 3.28 -1.55 24.76
N ILE A 137 2.39 -2.14 23.96
CA ILE A 137 1.77 -1.50 22.81
C ILE A 137 0.31 -1.19 23.16
N ASN A 138 0.01 0.06 23.50
CA ASN A 138 -1.34 0.52 23.83
C ASN A 138 -2.20 0.71 22.57
N LEU A 139 -2.59 -0.39 21.92
CA LEU A 139 -3.46 -0.37 20.74
C LEU A 139 -4.89 0.06 21.14
N ARG A 140 -5.35 1.19 20.60
CA ARG A 140 -6.70 1.71 20.85
C ARG A 140 -7.73 1.25 19.83
N SER A 141 -7.36 1.26 18.56
CA SER A 141 -8.24 1.00 17.42
C SER A 141 -7.42 0.82 16.16
N TYR A 142 -8.04 0.31 15.11
CA TYR A 142 -7.51 0.32 13.75
C TYR A 142 -8.53 0.90 12.78
N MET A 143 -8.07 1.37 11.62
CA MET A 143 -8.91 1.86 10.53
C MET A 143 -8.48 1.18 9.23
N VAL A 144 -9.43 0.92 8.34
CA VAL A 144 -9.19 0.37 7.01
C VAL A 144 -9.93 1.22 5.98
N GLY A 145 -9.27 1.60 4.90
CA GLY A 145 -9.85 2.37 3.80
C GLY A 145 -9.80 1.55 2.51
N ASN A 146 -10.96 1.40 1.84
CA ASN A 146 -11.09 0.68 0.56
C ASN A 146 -10.38 -0.70 0.55
N ALA A 147 -10.46 -1.42 1.66
CA ALA A 147 -9.71 -2.67 1.86
C ALA A 147 -10.52 -3.89 1.41
N LEU A 148 -9.80 -4.95 1.02
CA LEU A 148 -10.36 -6.30 0.99
C LEU A 148 -10.70 -6.74 2.42
N THR A 149 -11.92 -7.21 2.62
CA THR A 149 -12.47 -7.62 3.92
C THR A 149 -13.01 -9.05 3.89
N ASP A 150 -13.75 -9.40 2.85
CA ASP A 150 -14.36 -10.71 2.65
C ASP A 150 -14.54 -10.97 1.16
N ASP A 151 -13.85 -11.99 0.65
CA ASP A 151 -13.75 -12.26 -0.79
C ASP A 151 -15.13 -12.39 -1.48
N TYR A 152 -16.12 -12.98 -0.80
CA TYR A 152 -17.46 -13.14 -1.37
C TYR A 152 -18.19 -11.79 -1.47
N HIS A 153 -18.26 -11.03 -0.37
CA HIS A 153 -18.98 -9.77 -0.36
C HIS A 153 -18.29 -8.70 -1.21
N ASP A 154 -16.96 -8.69 -1.24
CA ASP A 154 -16.19 -7.74 -2.04
C ASP A 154 -16.38 -8.02 -3.54
N HIS A 155 -16.42 -9.29 -3.99
CA HIS A 155 -16.69 -9.63 -5.40
C HIS A 155 -18.11 -9.22 -5.79
N LEU A 156 -19.09 -9.61 -4.97
CA LEU A 156 -20.48 -9.27 -5.20
C LEU A 156 -20.67 -7.75 -5.31
N GLY A 157 -20.10 -6.99 -4.36
CA GLY A 157 -20.17 -5.54 -4.33
C GLY A 157 -19.47 -4.88 -5.52
N LEU A 158 -18.27 -5.36 -5.89
CA LEU A 158 -17.51 -4.84 -7.02
C LEU A 158 -18.26 -5.05 -8.34
N PHE A 159 -18.73 -6.26 -8.61
CA PHE A 159 -19.42 -6.56 -9.85
C PHE A 159 -20.75 -5.81 -9.95
N GLN A 160 -21.48 -5.69 -8.83
CA GLN A 160 -22.69 -4.89 -8.78
C GLN A 160 -22.41 -3.41 -9.03
N PHE A 161 -21.34 -2.85 -8.45
CA PHE A 161 -20.91 -1.48 -8.68
C PHE A 161 -20.57 -1.24 -10.16
N MET A 162 -19.74 -2.09 -10.75
CA MET A 162 -19.34 -1.97 -12.15
C MET A 162 -20.55 -2.00 -13.09
N TRP A 163 -21.50 -2.91 -12.84
CA TRP A 163 -22.72 -3.01 -13.64
C TRP A 163 -23.63 -1.79 -13.46
N ALA A 164 -23.88 -1.37 -12.21
CA ALA A 164 -24.74 -0.23 -11.91
C ALA A 164 -24.17 1.10 -12.42
N ALA A 165 -22.83 1.22 -12.49
CA ALA A 165 -22.13 2.35 -13.06
C ALA A 165 -22.03 2.31 -14.61
N GLY A 166 -22.56 1.25 -15.25
CA GLY A 166 -22.53 1.10 -16.71
C GLY A 166 -21.15 0.77 -17.28
N LEU A 167 -20.24 0.24 -16.47
CA LEU A 167 -18.86 -0.10 -16.87
C LEU A 167 -18.77 -1.48 -17.53
N ILE A 168 -19.74 -2.36 -17.28
CA ILE A 168 -19.81 -3.72 -17.84
C ILE A 168 -21.21 -4.06 -18.33
N SER A 169 -21.29 -5.02 -19.25
CA SER A 169 -22.56 -5.52 -19.79
C SER A 169 -23.31 -6.44 -18.84
N ASP A 170 -24.63 -6.56 -19.02
CA ASP A 170 -25.48 -7.54 -18.31
C ASP A 170 -24.95 -8.98 -18.43
N GLN A 171 -24.36 -9.32 -19.57
CA GLN A 171 -23.80 -10.64 -19.81
C GLN A 171 -22.53 -10.87 -18.98
N THR A 172 -21.64 -9.87 -18.93
CA THR A 172 -20.41 -9.91 -18.15
C THR A 172 -20.72 -9.96 -16.66
N TYR A 173 -21.65 -9.13 -16.16
CA TYR A 173 -22.10 -9.16 -14.77
C TYR A 173 -22.61 -10.55 -14.35
N LYS A 174 -23.48 -11.18 -15.15
CA LYS A 174 -23.99 -12.52 -14.86
C LYS A 174 -22.91 -13.59 -14.84
N LYS A 175 -21.91 -13.49 -15.73
CA LYS A 175 -20.80 -14.45 -15.78
C LYS A 175 -19.83 -14.27 -14.62
N LEU A 176 -19.50 -13.04 -14.25
CA LEU A 176 -18.66 -12.76 -13.07
C LEU A 176 -19.27 -13.39 -11.82
N ASN A 177 -20.56 -13.16 -11.56
CA ASN A 177 -21.28 -13.78 -10.43
C ASN A 177 -21.46 -15.31 -10.54
N LEU A 178 -21.12 -15.93 -11.67
CA LEU A 178 -21.18 -17.38 -11.83
C LEU A 178 -19.81 -18.04 -11.69
N PHE A 179 -18.76 -17.38 -12.18
CA PHE A 179 -17.41 -17.94 -12.26
C PHE A 179 -16.47 -17.44 -11.16
N CYS A 180 -16.78 -16.30 -10.55
CA CYS A 180 -15.98 -15.69 -9.48
C CYS A 180 -16.66 -15.77 -8.10
N ASP A 181 -17.87 -16.33 -8.03
CA ASP A 181 -18.58 -16.47 -6.76
C ASP A 181 -17.82 -17.43 -5.84
N PHE A 182 -17.51 -16.97 -4.62
CA PHE A 182 -16.65 -17.65 -3.64
C PHE A 182 -15.19 -17.89 -4.04
N GLU A 183 -14.71 -17.26 -5.12
CA GLU A 183 -13.28 -17.25 -5.45
C GLU A 183 -12.54 -16.23 -4.58
N SER A 184 -11.25 -16.46 -4.35
CA SER A 184 -10.42 -15.49 -3.64
C SER A 184 -9.98 -14.36 -4.57
N PHE A 185 -9.97 -13.11 -4.10
CA PHE A 185 -9.41 -11.99 -4.86
C PHE A 185 -7.92 -12.15 -5.17
N ILE A 186 -7.20 -12.87 -4.31
CA ILE A 186 -5.75 -13.04 -4.44
C ILE A 186 -5.42 -14.35 -5.17
N HIS A 187 -6.29 -15.37 -5.05
CA HIS A 187 -6.11 -16.72 -5.60
C HIS A 187 -7.30 -17.18 -6.43
N SER A 188 -7.66 -16.41 -7.45
CA SER A 188 -8.78 -16.73 -8.32
C SER A 188 -8.46 -17.86 -9.31
N SER A 189 -9.47 -18.66 -9.65
CA SER A 189 -9.35 -19.68 -10.69
C SER A 189 -9.12 -19.08 -12.09
N GLU A 190 -8.56 -19.88 -13.02
CA GLU A 190 -8.37 -19.45 -14.43
C GLU A 190 -9.72 -19.07 -15.09
N ALA A 191 -10.81 -19.69 -14.66
CA ALA A 191 -12.15 -19.38 -15.16
C ALA A 191 -12.61 -17.99 -14.73
N CYS A 192 -12.41 -17.62 -13.45
CA CYS A 192 -12.71 -16.28 -12.96
C CYS A 192 -11.83 -15.21 -13.63
N ASN A 193 -10.50 -15.44 -13.67
CA ASN A 193 -9.55 -14.53 -14.33
C ASN A 193 -9.94 -14.20 -15.79
N LYS A 194 -10.42 -15.20 -16.55
CA LYS A 194 -10.91 -14.96 -17.92
C LYS A 194 -12.11 -14.04 -17.97
N MET A 195 -12.99 -14.05 -16.97
CA MET A 195 -14.15 -13.16 -16.92
C MET A 195 -13.74 -11.76 -16.48
N GLU A 196 -12.80 -11.65 -15.53
CA GLU A 196 -12.20 -10.37 -15.14
C GLU A 196 -11.48 -9.70 -16.30
N ASP A 197 -10.75 -10.44 -17.12
CA ASP A 197 -10.12 -9.95 -18.36
C ASP A 197 -11.14 -9.36 -19.35
N ILE A 198 -12.34 -9.95 -19.42
CA ILE A 198 -13.43 -9.43 -20.26
C ILE A 198 -13.98 -8.14 -19.66
N ALA A 199 -14.21 -8.11 -18.35
CA ALA A 199 -14.67 -6.93 -17.64
C ALA A 199 -13.68 -5.75 -17.78
N ALA A 200 -12.38 -6.02 -17.67
CA ALA A 200 -11.33 -5.03 -17.87
C ALA A 200 -11.32 -4.46 -19.30
N LYS A 201 -11.62 -5.28 -20.32
CA LYS A 201 -11.76 -4.82 -21.71
C LYS A 201 -13.00 -3.95 -21.92
N GLU A 202 -14.13 -4.28 -21.26
CA GLU A 202 -15.35 -3.47 -21.31
C GLU A 202 -15.17 -2.11 -20.62
N LEU A 203 -14.44 -2.08 -19.50
CA LEU A 203 -14.09 -0.86 -18.77
C LEU A 203 -13.32 0.13 -19.66
N GLY A 204 -12.43 -0.36 -20.52
CA GLY A 204 -11.66 0.45 -21.45
C GLY A 204 -10.58 1.31 -20.77
N ASN A 205 -10.29 2.48 -21.34
CA ASN A 205 -9.22 3.37 -20.86
C ASN A 205 -9.74 4.33 -19.78
N ILE A 206 -10.19 3.77 -18.66
CA ILE A 206 -10.64 4.48 -17.47
C ILE A 206 -9.70 4.11 -16.32
N ASP A 207 -9.45 5.05 -15.41
CA ASP A 207 -8.75 4.75 -14.15
C ASP A 207 -9.69 3.99 -13.20
N PRO A 208 -9.44 2.69 -12.90
CA PRO A 208 -10.29 1.90 -12.01
C PRO A 208 -10.27 2.40 -10.56
N TYR A 209 -9.25 3.14 -10.15
CA TYR A 209 -9.16 3.71 -8.80
C TYR A 209 -9.96 5.01 -8.65
N SER A 210 -10.31 5.66 -9.76
CA SER A 210 -11.07 6.90 -9.79
C SER A 210 -11.75 7.13 -11.14
N ILE A 211 -12.92 6.51 -11.32
CA ILE A 211 -13.60 6.35 -12.62
C ILE A 211 -14.05 7.66 -13.31
N PHE A 212 -14.10 8.78 -12.58
CA PHE A 212 -14.51 10.08 -13.10
C PHE A 212 -13.33 11.05 -13.33
N THR A 213 -12.10 10.61 -13.05
CA THR A 213 -10.90 11.44 -13.25
C THR A 213 -10.12 11.00 -14.48
N PRO A 214 -9.39 11.91 -15.13
CA PRO A 214 -8.60 11.57 -16.30
C PRO A 214 -7.44 10.63 -15.93
N SER A 215 -7.23 9.60 -16.76
CA SER A 215 -6.07 8.71 -16.62
C SER A 215 -4.77 9.48 -16.87
N CYS A 216 -3.71 9.07 -16.18
CA CYS A 216 -2.38 9.63 -16.39
C CYS A 216 -1.88 9.31 -17.81
N SER A 217 -1.71 10.35 -18.63
CA SER A 217 -1.10 10.21 -19.95
C SER A 217 0.42 10.12 -19.77
N ALA A 218 1.00 8.94 -19.98
CA ALA A 218 2.43 8.65 -19.81
C ALA A 218 3.34 9.35 -20.87
N ASN A 219 3.11 10.62 -21.18
CA ASN A 219 4.02 11.49 -21.94
C ASN A 219 5.08 12.17 -21.05
N VAL A 220 5.24 11.72 -19.81
CA VAL A 220 6.36 12.14 -18.96
C VAL A 220 7.57 11.30 -19.37
N SER A 221 8.57 11.97 -19.95
CA SER A 221 9.92 11.48 -20.30
C SER A 221 10.67 10.89 -19.08
N GLN A 222 10.19 9.79 -18.50
CA GLN A 222 10.86 9.07 -17.40
C GLN A 222 11.88 8.05 -17.92
N SER A 223 11.85 7.69 -19.21
CA SER A 223 12.80 6.75 -19.81
C SER A 223 14.25 7.26 -19.83
N ASN A 224 14.47 8.56 -19.69
CA ASN A 224 15.80 9.18 -19.70
C ASN A 224 16.41 9.39 -18.31
N LEU A 225 15.69 9.10 -17.23
CA LEU A 225 16.13 9.36 -15.84
C LEU A 225 16.42 8.10 -15.02
N LEU A 226 16.11 6.91 -15.52
CA LEU A 226 16.55 5.66 -14.91
C LEU A 226 17.96 5.32 -15.41
N PRO A 227 19.01 5.32 -14.55
CA PRO A 227 20.28 4.75 -14.94
C PRO A 227 20.05 3.27 -15.23
N LYS A 228 20.33 2.86 -16.48
CA LYS A 228 20.35 1.45 -16.86
C LYS A 228 21.24 0.71 -15.86
N ARG A 229 20.65 -0.23 -15.09
CA ARG A 229 21.41 -1.16 -14.25
C ARG A 229 22.50 -1.77 -15.13
N LYS A 230 23.77 -1.43 -14.88
CA LYS A 230 24.89 -2.15 -15.48
C LYS A 230 24.79 -3.58 -14.97
N HIS A 231 24.69 -4.54 -15.90
CA HIS A 231 24.97 -5.93 -15.61
C HIS A 231 26.35 -6.01 -14.97
N VAL A 232 26.39 -6.25 -13.66
CA VAL A 232 27.62 -6.69 -12.99
C VAL A 232 27.63 -8.20 -13.15
N SER A 233 28.46 -8.68 -14.07
CA SER A 233 28.80 -10.10 -14.14
C SER A 233 29.43 -10.51 -12.80
N PRO A 234 29.08 -11.67 -12.23
CA PRO A 234 29.74 -12.15 -11.03
C PRO A 234 31.21 -12.42 -11.38
N ALA A 235 32.10 -11.71 -10.69
CA ALA A 235 33.52 -12.04 -10.68
C ALA A 235 33.73 -13.11 -9.59
N LEU A 236 34.10 -14.31 -10.07
CA LEU A 236 34.62 -15.50 -9.37
C LEU A 236 33.65 -16.25 -8.46
#